data_AF-A0A7U9XAG0-F1
#
_entry.id   AF-A0A7U9XAG0-F1
#
_cell.length_a   1.000
_cell.length_b   1.000
_cell.length_c   1.000
_cell.angle_alpha   90.00
_cell.angle_beta   90.00
_cell.angle_gamma   90.00
#
_symmetry.space_group_name_H-M   'P 1'
#
loop_
_entity.id
_entity.type
_entity.pdbx_description
1 polymer ?
#
loop_
_entity_poly.entity_id
_entity_poly.type
_entity_poly.pdbx_seq_one_letter_code
_entity_poly.pdbx_strand_id
1 'polypeptide(L)'
;MSNLFIIGNGFDLAHGIKSSYNDFYSFLRKKYGEEKSKWILPSINIAKNQCNDFDSARLLMRLISLAEKNGECWSDLENSLGKLDYTNFFLQGYTEEYTNIVMKSLKIAIPKIQLFFKDWITNISIEKVKKIDAFKKNIDIEKDYFITFNEAVKNLVSMDFRLS
;
A
#
# COMPACT_ATOMS: atom_id res chain seq x y z
N MET A 1 -20.30 -31.19 -1.13
CA MET A 1 -19.36 -30.63 -0.13
C MET A 1 -19.03 -29.23 -0.60
N SER A 2 -19.01 -28.26 0.30
CA SER A 2 -18.66 -26.88 0.01
C SER A 2 -17.21 -26.62 0.38
N ASN A 3 -16.49 -25.90 -0.47
CA ASN A 3 -15.13 -25.46 -0.21
C ASN A 3 -15.13 -24.01 0.28
N LEU A 4 -14.14 -23.66 1.11
CA LEU A 4 -13.86 -22.28 1.50
C LEU A 4 -12.56 -21.83 0.83
N PHE A 5 -12.65 -20.84 -0.05
CA PHE A 5 -11.51 -20.21 -0.69
C PHE A 5 -11.13 -18.92 0.03
N ILE A 6 -9.86 -18.82 0.41
CA ILE A 6 -9.27 -17.61 0.98
C ILE A 6 -8.39 -16.96 -0.08
N ILE A 7 -8.77 -15.77 -0.51
CA ILE A 7 -8.14 -15.05 -1.60
C ILE A 7 -7.45 -13.79 -1.08
N GLY A 8 -6.19 -13.61 -1.48
CA GLY A 8 -5.40 -12.43 -1.20
C GLY A 8 -4.62 -11.99 -2.43
N ASN A 9 -3.67 -11.08 -2.24
CA ASN A 9 -2.91 -10.46 -3.32
C ASN A 9 -2.13 -11.47 -4.20
N GLY A 10 -1.77 -12.64 -3.67
CA GLY A 10 -1.17 -13.73 -4.44
C GLY A 10 -2.06 -14.26 -5.57
N PHE A 11 -3.38 -14.13 -5.45
CA PHE A 11 -4.34 -14.51 -6.49
C PHE A 11 -4.29 -13.54 -7.66
N ASP A 12 -4.26 -12.24 -7.39
CA ASP A 12 -4.11 -11.19 -8.40
C ASP A 12 -2.79 -11.38 -9.19
N LEU A 13 -1.70 -11.66 -8.47
CA LEU A 13 -0.40 -11.94 -9.07
C LEU A 13 -0.42 -13.18 -9.97
N ALA A 14 -1.11 -14.25 -9.55
CA ALA A 14 -1.29 -15.44 -10.38
C ALA A 14 -2.07 -15.15 -11.67
N HIS A 15 -2.97 -14.17 -11.63
CA HIS A 15 -3.71 -13.67 -12.80
C HIS A 15 -2.94 -12.59 -13.58
N GLY A 16 -1.69 -12.30 -13.21
CA GLY A 16 -0.81 -11.36 -13.91
C GLY A 16 -1.08 -9.89 -13.61
N ILE A 17 -1.81 -9.60 -12.54
CA ILE A 17 -2.17 -8.24 -12.13
C ILE A 17 -1.02 -7.66 -11.32
N LYS A 18 -0.67 -6.41 -11.62
CA LYS A 18 0.41 -5.67 -10.96
C LYS A 18 -0.05 -5.09 -9.62
N SER A 19 -0.32 -5.99 -8.68
CA SER A 19 -0.80 -5.65 -7.34
C SER A 19 0.21 -5.96 -6.24
N SER A 20 1.49 -6.23 -6.56
CA SER A 20 2.50 -6.43 -5.51
C SER A 20 2.77 -5.11 -4.75
N TYR A 21 3.32 -5.21 -3.53
CA TYR A 21 3.76 -4.00 -2.83
C TYR A 21 4.91 -3.26 -3.54
N ASN A 22 5.68 -3.96 -4.39
CA ASN A 22 6.63 -3.31 -5.31
C ASN A 22 5.93 -2.51 -6.42
N ASP A 23 4.77 -2.96 -6.90
CA ASP A 23 3.94 -2.19 -7.83
C ASP A 23 3.37 -0.94 -7.15
N PHE A 24 3.01 -1.05 -5.86
CA PHE A 24 2.62 0.11 -5.05
C PHE A 24 3.77 1.11 -4.89
N TYR A 25 4.98 0.66 -4.54
CA TYR A 25 6.17 1.51 -4.47
C TYR A 25 6.44 2.22 -5.81
N SER A 26 6.37 1.48 -6.91
CA SER A 26 6.53 2.01 -8.27
C SER A 26 5.47 3.06 -8.61
N PHE A 27 4.21 2.84 -8.19
CA PHE A 27 3.13 3.80 -8.34
C PHE A 27 3.43 5.10 -7.57
N LEU A 28 3.88 5.01 -6.31
CA LEU A 28 4.23 6.17 -5.50
C LEU A 28 5.37 6.97 -6.15
N ARG A 29 6.44 6.31 -6.60
CA ARG A 29 7.56 6.96 -7.30
C ARG A 29 7.11 7.67 -8.55
N LYS A 30 6.26 7.04 -9.36
CA LYS A 30 5.74 7.64 -10.59
C LYS A 30 4.87 8.87 -10.32
N LYS A 31 4.02 8.82 -9.28
CA LYS A 31 3.04 9.88 -8.99
C LYS A 31 3.62 11.04 -8.17
N TYR A 32 4.44 10.72 -7.16
CA TYR A 32 4.96 11.67 -6.18
C TYR A 32 6.46 11.94 -6.32
N GLY A 33 7.15 11.25 -7.23
CA GLY A 33 8.59 11.37 -7.47
C GLY A 33 9.42 10.53 -6.49
N GLU A 34 10.74 10.55 -6.70
CA GLU A 34 11.71 9.75 -5.92
C GLU A 34 11.74 10.09 -4.43
N GLU A 35 12.19 9.12 -3.64
CA GLU A 35 12.62 9.35 -2.27
C GLU A 35 13.69 10.46 -2.22
N LYS A 36 13.64 11.27 -1.17
CA LYS A 36 14.69 12.29 -0.96
C LYS A 36 15.84 11.70 -0.16
N SER A 37 17.06 12.09 -0.54
CA SER A 37 18.30 11.68 0.16
C SER A 37 18.39 12.23 1.59
N LYS A 38 17.69 13.34 1.87
CA LYS A 38 17.63 13.98 3.19
C LYS A 38 16.30 13.70 3.88
N TRP A 39 16.34 13.58 5.21
CA TRP A 39 15.15 13.57 6.06
C TRP A 39 14.43 14.91 5.96
N ILE A 40 13.29 14.91 5.27
CA ILE A 40 12.48 16.10 5.06
C ILE A 40 11.14 15.88 5.74
N LEU A 41 10.85 16.76 6.70
CA LEU A 41 9.59 16.78 7.38
C LEU A 41 8.50 17.31 6.44
N PRO A 42 7.36 16.63 6.28
CA PRO A 42 6.25 17.14 5.51
C PRO A 42 5.76 18.49 6.03
N SER A 43 5.59 19.44 5.12
CA SER A 43 5.06 20.76 5.44
C SER A 43 3.61 20.62 5.93
N ILE A 44 3.30 21.19 7.10
CA ILE A 44 1.97 21.11 7.72
C ILE A 44 1.23 22.44 7.51
N ASN A 45 -0.02 22.33 7.06
CA ASN A 45 -1.01 23.38 7.24
C ASN A 45 -1.80 23.10 8.53
N ILE A 46 -1.47 23.81 9.60
CA ILE A 46 -2.07 23.61 10.93
C ILE A 46 -3.58 23.89 10.90
N ALA A 47 -4.00 24.96 10.23
CA ALA A 47 -5.41 25.36 10.16
C ALA A 47 -6.29 24.30 9.46
N LYS A 48 -5.74 23.61 8.45
CA LYS A 48 -6.44 22.57 7.70
C LYS A 48 -6.17 21.16 8.21
N ASN A 49 -5.29 21.00 9.20
CA ASN A 49 -4.80 19.70 9.68
C ASN A 49 -4.32 18.79 8.51
N GLN A 50 -3.57 19.38 7.57
CA GLN A 50 -3.14 18.71 6.34
C GLN A 50 -1.63 18.81 6.18
N CYS A 51 -1.02 17.75 5.64
CA CYS A 51 0.37 17.80 5.15
C CYS A 51 0.38 17.86 3.62
N ASN A 52 1.50 18.26 3.02
CA ASN A 52 1.70 18.11 1.58
C ASN A 52 1.77 16.62 1.18
N ASP A 53 1.01 16.20 0.16
CA ASP A 53 0.96 14.80 -0.28
C ASP A 53 2.28 14.30 -0.86
N PHE A 54 2.99 15.12 -1.64
CA PHE A 54 4.29 14.76 -2.21
C PHE A 54 5.32 14.52 -1.12
N ASP A 55 5.41 15.41 -0.14
CA ASP A 55 6.36 15.22 0.96
C ASP A 55 5.98 14.03 1.85
N SER A 56 4.68 13.83 2.08
CA SER A 56 4.17 12.71 2.87
C SER A 56 4.45 11.36 2.20
N ALA A 57 4.21 11.25 0.88
CA ALA A 57 4.49 10.05 0.10
C ALA A 57 5.99 9.74 0.08
N ARG A 58 6.85 10.75 -0.13
CA ARG A 58 8.31 10.59 -0.13
C ARG A 58 8.86 10.20 1.24
N LEU A 59 8.30 10.77 2.31
CA LEU A 59 8.62 10.38 3.68
C LEU A 59 8.27 8.90 3.91
N LEU A 60 7.04 8.51 3.59
CA LEU A 60 6.56 7.14 3.78
C LEU A 60 7.40 6.14 2.97
N MET A 61 7.70 6.47 1.71
CA MET A 61 8.58 5.64 0.89
C MET A 61 9.92 5.40 1.59
N ARG A 62 10.58 6.46 2.04
CA ARG A 62 11.86 6.36 2.75
C ARG A 62 11.77 5.54 4.04
N LEU A 63 10.77 5.81 4.88
CA LEU A 63 10.61 5.11 6.16
C LEU A 63 10.37 3.61 5.96
N ILE A 64 9.52 3.25 5.00
CA ILE A 64 9.22 1.85 4.69
C ILE A 64 10.44 1.18 4.07
N SER A 65 11.09 1.82 3.10
CA SER A 65 12.29 1.28 2.47
C SER A 65 13.42 1.02 3.48
N LEU A 66 13.57 1.88 4.49
CA LEU A 66 14.54 1.64 5.58
C LEU A 66 14.14 0.51 6.53
N ALA A 67 12.83 0.25 6.68
CA ALA A 67 12.32 -0.84 7.51
C ALA A 67 12.32 -2.20 6.78
N GLU A 68 12.31 -2.20 5.44
CA GLU A 68 12.47 -3.39 4.60
C GLU A 68 13.91 -3.91 4.67
N LYS A 69 14.08 -5.23 4.82
CA LYS A 69 15.41 -5.86 4.94
C LYS A 69 16.32 -5.61 3.72
N ASN A 70 15.73 -5.42 2.54
CA ASN A 70 16.43 -5.26 1.27
C ASN A 70 16.32 -3.84 0.69
N GLY A 71 15.86 -2.86 1.48
CA GLY A 71 15.73 -1.47 1.04
C GLY A 71 14.54 -1.25 0.10
N GLU A 72 14.69 -1.59 -1.18
CA GLU A 72 13.74 -1.22 -2.24
C GLU A 72 12.80 -2.36 -2.66
N CYS A 73 13.00 -3.56 -2.13
CA CYS A 73 12.12 -4.70 -2.40
C CYS A 73 11.03 -4.78 -1.33
N TRP A 74 9.96 -4.02 -1.53
CA TRP A 74 8.76 -4.03 -0.71
C TRP A 74 8.06 -5.37 -0.85
N SER A 75 8.44 -6.30 0.02
CA SER A 75 7.96 -7.69 0.02
C SER A 75 7.33 -8.08 1.35
N ASP A 76 7.63 -7.33 2.43
CA ASP A 76 7.15 -7.58 3.78
C ASP A 76 6.53 -6.31 4.39
N LEU A 77 5.75 -5.58 3.58
CA LEU A 77 5.23 -4.24 3.90
C LEU A 77 4.50 -4.19 5.25
N GLU A 78 3.69 -5.20 5.56
CA GLU A 78 2.92 -5.29 6.81
C GLU A 78 3.82 -5.28 8.04
N ASN A 79 4.91 -6.03 8.00
CA ASN A 79 5.91 -6.07 9.05
C ASN A 79 6.76 -4.79 9.07
N SER A 80 7.11 -4.23 7.91
CA SER A 80 7.86 -2.98 7.78
C SER A 80 7.11 -1.78 8.38
N LEU A 81 5.79 -1.70 8.17
CA LEU A 81 4.93 -0.69 8.79
C LEU A 81 4.93 -0.76 10.32
N GLY A 82 5.14 -1.95 10.90
CA GLY A 82 5.29 -2.14 12.34
C GLY A 82 6.65 -1.71 12.90
N LYS A 83 7.63 -1.41 12.03
CA LYS A 83 9.04 -1.18 12.39
C LYS A 83 9.57 0.19 11.92
N LEU A 84 8.68 1.11 11.55
CA LEU A 84 9.09 2.44 11.07
C LEU A 84 9.87 3.19 12.16
N ASP A 85 11.09 3.63 11.82
CA ASP A 85 11.98 4.36 12.72
C ASP A 85 11.93 5.88 12.44
N TYR A 86 11.46 6.63 13.44
CA TYR A 86 11.34 8.09 13.38
C TYR A 86 12.49 8.82 14.07
N THR A 87 13.45 8.10 14.67
CA THR A 87 14.48 8.63 15.56
C THR A 87 15.27 9.77 14.92
N ASN A 88 15.55 9.67 13.62
CA ASN A 88 16.30 10.69 12.87
C ASN A 88 15.68 12.09 12.90
N PHE A 89 14.36 12.22 13.09
CA PHE A 89 13.72 13.53 13.22
C PHE A 89 13.99 14.20 14.57
N PHE A 90 14.34 13.44 15.60
CA PHE A 90 14.52 13.95 16.96
C PHE A 90 15.99 14.18 17.33
N LEU A 91 16.93 13.78 16.47
CA LEU A 91 18.37 13.96 16.71
C LEU A 91 18.86 15.42 16.57
N GLN A 92 18.11 16.28 15.87
CA GLN A 92 18.58 17.62 15.49
C GLN A 92 17.95 18.80 16.26
N GLY A 93 17.00 18.56 17.17
CA GLY A 93 16.31 19.64 17.87
C GLY A 93 15.59 19.19 19.13
N TYR A 94 16.15 19.54 20.29
CA TYR A 94 15.60 19.22 21.62
C TYR A 94 14.70 20.34 22.16
N THR A 95 14.15 21.22 21.32
CA THR A 95 13.13 22.16 21.79
C THR A 95 11.77 21.49 21.78
N GLU A 96 10.97 21.79 22.80
CA GLU A 96 9.59 21.33 22.90
C GLU A 96 8.76 21.76 21.68
N GLU A 97 9.00 22.98 21.18
CA GLU A 97 8.35 23.50 19.98
C GLU A 97 8.64 22.66 18.73
N TYR A 98 9.92 22.35 18.46
CA TYR A 98 10.30 21.54 17.31
C TYR A 98 9.74 20.12 17.42
N THR A 99 9.85 19.51 18.61
CA THR A 99 9.28 18.18 18.90
C THR A 99 7.77 18.17 18.60
N ASN A 100 7.04 19.20 19.03
CA ASN A 100 5.62 19.34 18.77
C ASN A 100 5.29 19.46 17.27
N ILE A 101 6.12 20.18 16.50
CA ILE A 101 5.95 20.29 15.04
C ILE A 101 6.19 18.94 14.36
N VAL A 102 7.26 18.23 14.71
CA VAL A 102 7.57 16.89 14.17
C VAL A 102 6.42 15.93 14.46
N MET A 103 5.98 15.86 15.72
CA MET A 103 4.89 14.98 16.14
C MET A 103 3.59 15.26 15.39
N LYS A 104 3.22 16.54 15.21
CA LYS A 104 2.04 16.93 14.42
C LYS A 104 2.19 16.51 12.96
N SER A 105 3.37 16.72 12.36
CA SER A 105 3.61 16.36 10.96
C SER A 105 3.45 14.86 10.75
N LEU A 106 4.12 14.05 11.57
CA LEU A 106 4.08 12.59 11.47
C LEU A 106 2.65 12.06 11.72
N LYS A 107 1.94 12.60 12.72
CA LYS A 107 0.56 12.20 13.02
C LYS A 107 -0.40 12.41 11.85
N ILE A 108 -0.14 13.41 10.98
CA ILE A 108 -0.96 13.69 9.80
C ILE A 108 -0.44 12.94 8.58
N ALA A 109 0.88 12.87 8.39
CA ALA A 109 1.50 12.29 7.20
C ALA A 109 1.42 10.76 7.16
N ILE A 110 1.68 10.08 8.28
CA ILE A 110 1.75 8.61 8.33
C ILE A 110 0.43 7.93 7.95
N PRO A 111 -0.75 8.36 8.47
CA PRO A 111 -2.03 7.76 8.08
C PRO A 111 -2.36 7.88 6.59
N LYS A 112 -1.72 8.80 5.85
CA LYS A 112 -1.94 8.94 4.40
C LYS A 112 -1.53 7.72 3.60
N ILE A 113 -0.74 6.79 4.17
CA ILE A 113 -0.46 5.51 3.53
C ILE A 113 -1.75 4.80 3.09
N GLN A 114 -2.82 4.89 3.89
CA GLN A 114 -4.13 4.31 3.55
C GLN A 114 -4.78 5.00 2.35
N LEU A 115 -4.64 6.32 2.25
CA LEU A 115 -5.15 7.10 1.12
C LEU A 115 -4.39 6.77 -0.15
N PHE A 116 -3.07 6.69 -0.07
CA PHE A 116 -2.22 6.33 -1.21
C PHE A 116 -2.45 4.89 -1.68
N PHE A 117 -2.66 3.97 -0.73
CA PHE A 117 -2.98 2.58 -1.04
C PHE A 117 -4.35 2.46 -1.72
N LYS A 118 -5.36 3.18 -1.21
CA LYS A 118 -6.70 3.24 -1.83
C LYS A 118 -6.61 3.80 -3.26
N ASP A 119 -5.92 4.92 -3.44
CA ASP A 119 -5.71 5.54 -4.73
C ASP A 119 -4.98 4.61 -5.70
N TRP A 120 -3.91 3.95 -5.25
CA TRP A 120 -3.22 2.93 -6.04
C TRP A 120 -4.15 1.81 -6.49
N ILE A 121 -4.89 1.17 -5.58
CA ILE A 121 -5.83 0.08 -5.91
C ILE A 121 -6.85 0.53 -6.96
N THR A 122 -7.39 1.75 -6.83
CA THR A 122 -8.36 2.28 -7.81
C THR A 122 -7.77 2.54 -9.19
N ASN A 123 -6.45 2.58 -9.33
CA ASN A 123 -5.72 2.78 -10.58
C ASN A 123 -5.09 1.49 -11.14
N ILE A 124 -5.30 0.34 -10.49
CA ILE A 124 -4.83 -0.95 -11.02
C ILE A 124 -5.69 -1.33 -12.22
N SER A 125 -5.05 -1.57 -13.36
CA SER A 125 -5.72 -2.07 -14.56
C SER A 125 -6.01 -3.56 -14.44
N ILE A 126 -7.27 -3.94 -14.69
CA ILE A 126 -7.77 -5.31 -14.73
C ILE A 126 -8.15 -5.76 -16.15
N GLU A 127 -7.69 -5.05 -17.19
CA GLU A 127 -8.10 -5.34 -18.57
C GLU A 127 -7.41 -6.59 -19.17
N LYS A 128 -6.23 -6.96 -18.64
CA LYS A 128 -5.41 -8.07 -19.16
C LYS A 128 -5.21 -9.16 -18.11
N VAL A 129 -6.31 -9.69 -17.61
CA VAL A 129 -6.33 -10.75 -16.59
C VAL A 129 -6.10 -12.10 -17.27
N LYS A 130 -5.06 -12.83 -16.85
CA LYS A 130 -4.82 -14.20 -17.31
C LYS A 130 -5.77 -15.13 -16.57
N LYS A 131 -6.60 -15.86 -17.32
CA LYS A 131 -7.46 -16.89 -16.73
C LYS A 131 -6.63 -18.06 -16.21
N ILE A 132 -6.98 -18.57 -15.04
CA ILE A 132 -6.40 -19.80 -14.47
C ILE A 132 -7.41 -20.93 -14.60
N ASP A 133 -7.27 -21.75 -15.65
CA ASP A 133 -8.23 -22.83 -15.95
C ASP A 133 -8.35 -23.86 -14.82
N ALA A 134 -7.27 -24.09 -14.06
CA ALA A 134 -7.28 -24.97 -12.89
C ALA A 134 -8.17 -24.43 -11.76
N PHE A 135 -8.30 -23.11 -11.62
CA PHE A 135 -9.18 -22.50 -10.64
C PHE A 135 -10.64 -22.70 -11.05
N LYS A 136 -10.96 -22.43 -12.32
CA LYS A 136 -12.32 -22.60 -12.88
C LYS A 136 -12.86 -24.03 -12.74
N LYS A 137 -11.99 -25.04 -12.87
CA LYS A 137 -12.40 -26.46 -12.79
C LYS A 137 -12.75 -26.94 -11.38
N ASN A 138 -12.30 -26.22 -10.34
CA ASN A 138 -12.38 -26.67 -8.96
C ASN A 138 -13.37 -25.86 -8.11
N ILE A 139 -14.21 -25.04 -8.75
CA ILE A 139 -15.17 -24.15 -8.09
C ILE A 139 -16.59 -24.52 -8.49
N ASP A 140 -17.43 -24.70 -7.49
CA ASP A 140 -18.89 -24.73 -7.62
C ASP A 140 -19.45 -23.41 -7.07
N ILE A 141 -19.77 -22.47 -7.98
CA ILE A 141 -20.23 -21.11 -7.66
C ILE A 141 -21.45 -21.10 -6.72
N GLU A 142 -22.31 -22.11 -6.82
CA GLU A 142 -23.55 -22.23 -6.05
C GLU A 142 -23.32 -22.81 -4.64
N LYS A 143 -22.16 -23.45 -4.40
CA LYS A 143 -21.90 -24.17 -3.15
C LYS A 143 -20.66 -23.67 -2.40
N ASP A 144 -19.71 -23.05 -3.07
CA ASP A 144 -18.44 -22.66 -2.50
C ASP A 144 -18.48 -21.24 -1.93
N TYR A 145 -17.68 -21.03 -0.88
CA TYR A 145 -17.60 -19.76 -0.17
C TYR A 145 -16.26 -19.07 -0.43
N PHE A 146 -16.29 -17.75 -0.53
CA PHE A 146 -15.12 -16.93 -0.82
C PHE A 146 -14.94 -15.86 0.25
N ILE A 147 -13.73 -15.79 0.81
CA ILE A 147 -13.28 -14.70 1.67
C ILE A 147 -12.12 -14.01 0.95
N THR A 148 -12.22 -12.71 0.75
CA THR A 148 -11.14 -11.90 0.18
C THR A 148 -10.64 -10.88 1.19
N PHE A 149 -9.31 -10.77 1.27
CA PHE A 149 -8.61 -9.76 2.06
C PHE A 149 -8.09 -8.60 1.19
N ASN A 150 -8.43 -8.57 -0.10
CA ASN A 150 -8.06 -7.50 -1.02
C ASN A 150 -9.30 -6.88 -1.70
N GLU A 151 -9.37 -5.55 -1.71
CA GLU A 151 -10.41 -4.79 -2.42
C GLU A 151 -10.26 -4.91 -3.95
N ALA A 152 -9.05 -5.04 -4.49
CA ALA A 152 -8.84 -5.25 -5.93
C ALA A 152 -9.45 -6.58 -6.41
N VAL A 153 -9.30 -7.65 -5.60
CA VAL A 153 -9.85 -9.00 -5.85
C VAL A 153 -11.37 -9.00 -5.93
N LYS A 154 -12.09 -8.16 -5.15
CA LYS A 154 -13.57 -8.12 -5.19
C LYS A 154 -14.10 -7.87 -6.59
N ASN A 155 -13.45 -6.98 -7.34
CA ASN A 155 -13.84 -6.67 -8.72
C ASN A 155 -13.53 -7.82 -9.69
N LEU A 156 -12.42 -8.55 -9.48
CA LEU A 156 -12.01 -9.68 -10.33
C LEU A 156 -12.88 -10.91 -10.14
N VAL A 157 -13.16 -11.26 -8.88
CA VAL A 157 -14.17 -12.24 -8.50
C VAL A 157 -15.44 -11.88 -9.28
N SER A 158 -16.00 -10.68 -9.11
CA SER A 158 -17.23 -10.30 -9.82
C SER A 158 -17.18 -10.38 -11.36
N MET A 159 -16.00 -10.24 -11.98
CA MET A 159 -15.80 -10.39 -13.43
C MET A 159 -15.76 -11.85 -13.88
N ASP A 160 -15.04 -12.71 -13.16
CA ASP A 160 -14.98 -14.14 -13.45
C ASP A 160 -16.35 -14.82 -13.26
N PHE A 161 -17.16 -14.35 -12.30
CA PHE A 161 -18.54 -14.81 -12.07
C PHE A 161 -19.57 -14.28 -13.10
N ARG A 162 -19.27 -13.22 -13.88
CA ARG A 162 -20.17 -12.68 -14.93
C ARG A 162 -19.97 -13.30 -16.30
N LEU A 163 -18.89 -14.06 -16.49
CA LEU A 163 -18.53 -14.73 -17.75
C LEU A 163 -18.79 -16.25 -17.72
N SER A 164 -19.45 -16.73 -16.67
CA SER A 164 -20.06 -18.06 -16.53
C SER A 164 -21.56 -17.99 -16.77
#